data_AF-A0A077HIK8-F1
#
_entry.id   AF-A0A077HIK8-F1
#
_cell.length_a   1.000
_cell.length_b   1.000
_cell.length_c   1.000
_cell.angle_alpha   90.00
_cell.angle_beta   90.00
_cell.angle_gamma   90.00
#
_symmetry.space_group_name_H-M   'P 1'
#
loop_
_entity.id
_entity.type
_entity.pdbx_description
1 polymer ?
#
loop_
_entity_poly.entity_id
_entity_poly.type
_entity_poly.pdbx_seq_one_letter_code
_entity_poly.pdbx_strand_id
1 'polypeptide(L)'
;MHFREEQIKAGLHRVVARDGETHGYISADAECVAYAHAALRGPGFDAGFVYCCDVDDAGHVYGALSGDYNEAIRRLDGHVSTLVEDVKFRYETFNEDWLVIITTDHGHVDEGGHGGDSPEERASWVIAWAPSGHVPAWGESIEPVELTPLILNERYGGA
;
A
#
# COMPACT_ATOMS: atom_id res chain seq x y z
N MET A 1 4.91 -10.28 -13.75
CA MET A 1 5.61 -8.97 -13.70
C MET A 1 6.35 -8.74 -15.00
N HIS A 2 6.18 -7.57 -15.63
CA HIS A 2 7.01 -7.16 -16.77
C HIS A 2 8.29 -6.51 -16.23
N PHE A 3 9.43 -7.17 -16.35
CA PHE A 3 10.69 -6.68 -15.81
C PHE A 3 11.39 -5.76 -16.81
N ARG A 4 11.69 -4.53 -16.38
CA ARG A 4 12.56 -3.60 -17.10
C ARG A 4 13.98 -3.72 -16.58
N GLU A 5 14.67 -4.80 -16.97
CA GLU A 5 16.02 -5.11 -16.50
C GLU A 5 17.01 -3.97 -16.71
N GLU A 6 16.88 -3.24 -17.81
CA GLU A 6 17.72 -2.09 -18.15
C GLU A 6 17.56 -0.96 -17.12
N GLN A 7 16.34 -0.71 -16.65
CA GLN A 7 16.06 0.29 -15.61
C GLN A 7 16.57 -0.15 -14.24
N ILE A 8 16.49 -1.45 -13.94
CA ILE A 8 17.03 -2.03 -12.69
C ILE A 8 18.55 -1.94 -12.67
N LYS A 9 19.22 -2.33 -13.76
CA LYS A 9 20.69 -2.24 -13.90
C LYS A 9 21.17 -0.79 -13.84
N ALA A 10 20.37 0.16 -14.33
CA ALA A 10 20.64 1.58 -14.23
C ALA A 10 20.31 2.20 -12.85
N GLY A 11 19.72 1.44 -11.93
CA GLY A 11 19.30 1.93 -10.61
C GLY A 11 18.08 2.85 -10.63
N LEU A 12 17.39 2.96 -11.77
CA LEU A 12 16.21 3.80 -11.96
C LEU A 12 14.91 3.13 -11.51
N HIS A 13 14.91 1.80 -11.45
CA HIS A 13 13.78 1.02 -10.96
C HIS A 13 14.27 0.00 -9.94
N ARG A 14 13.59 -0.05 -8.79
CA ARG A 14 13.94 -0.96 -7.70
C ARG A 14 12.76 -1.84 -7.38
N VAL A 15 12.98 -3.15 -7.41
CA VAL A 15 12.01 -4.16 -6.96
C VAL A 15 12.57 -4.81 -5.71
N VAL A 16 11.77 -4.82 -4.65
CA VAL A 16 12.03 -5.56 -3.42
C VAL A 16 10.89 -6.54 -3.26
N ALA A 17 11.23 -7.82 -3.11
CA ALA A 17 10.27 -8.88 -2.82
C ALA A 17 10.82 -9.72 -1.66
N ARG A 18 9.91 -10.20 -0.81
CA ARG A 18 10.19 -11.08 0.32
C ARG A 18 9.23 -12.26 0.29
N ASP A 19 9.73 -13.41 0.69
CA ASP A 19 8.98 -14.66 0.76
C ASP A 19 8.37 -14.77 2.16
N GLY A 20 7.20 -14.15 2.32
CA GLY A 20 6.43 -14.16 3.57
C GLY A 20 5.82 -15.53 3.89
N GLU A 21 5.48 -16.32 2.88
CA GLU A 21 4.99 -17.70 3.04
C GLU A 21 5.99 -18.57 3.82
N THR A 22 7.27 -18.49 3.46
CA THR A 22 8.31 -19.31 4.11
C THR A 22 8.85 -18.67 5.38
N HIS A 23 8.96 -17.34 5.44
CA HIS A 23 9.72 -16.63 6.48
C HIS A 23 8.86 -15.79 7.44
N GLY A 24 7.54 -15.76 7.24
CA GLY A 24 6.56 -15.01 8.02
C GLY A 24 6.27 -13.62 7.46
N TYR A 25 5.00 -13.23 7.47
CA TYR A 25 4.56 -11.94 6.92
C TYR A 25 4.91 -10.73 7.80
N ILE A 26 4.90 -10.88 9.14
CA ILE A 26 5.30 -9.78 10.05
C ILE A 26 6.71 -9.26 9.74
N SER A 27 7.68 -10.15 9.51
CA SER A 27 9.06 -9.77 9.20
C SER A 27 9.19 -9.28 7.75
N ALA A 28 8.54 -9.97 6.80
CA ALA A 28 8.56 -9.59 5.40
C ALA A 28 8.00 -8.17 5.16
N ASP A 29 6.86 -7.85 5.79
CA ASP A 29 6.23 -6.53 5.73
C ASP A 29 7.14 -5.46 6.32
N ALA A 30 7.71 -5.72 7.51
CA ALA A 30 8.65 -4.79 8.15
C ALA A 30 9.89 -4.51 7.28
N GLU A 31 10.42 -5.53 6.60
CA GLU A 31 11.53 -5.35 5.66
C GLU A 31 11.12 -4.52 4.43
N CYS A 32 9.99 -4.83 3.80
CA CYS A 32 9.47 -4.06 2.66
C CYS A 32 9.24 -2.59 3.03
N VAL A 33 8.65 -2.32 4.18
CA VAL A 33 8.44 -0.97 4.71
C VAL A 33 9.76 -0.28 5.01
N ALA A 34 10.76 -0.98 5.56
CA ALA A 34 12.09 -0.41 5.79
C ALA A 34 12.78 0.00 4.48
N TYR A 35 12.60 -0.74 3.38
CA TYR A 35 13.08 -0.33 2.05
C TYR A 35 12.33 0.88 1.51
N ALA A 36 11.01 0.96 1.70
CA ALA A 36 10.21 2.11 1.29
C ALA A 36 10.60 3.37 2.07
N HIS A 37 10.77 3.26 3.39
CA HIS A 37 11.34 4.31 4.24
C HIS A 37 12.69 4.78 3.71
N ALA A 38 13.64 3.86 3.48
CA ALA A 38 14.95 4.21 2.95
C ALA A 38 14.88 4.88 1.56
N ALA A 39 13.94 4.48 0.70
CA ALA A 39 13.72 5.13 -0.59
C ALA A 39 13.18 6.56 -0.42
N LEU A 40 12.19 6.78 0.44
CA LEU A 40 11.65 8.10 0.75
C LEU A 40 12.67 9.02 1.44
N ARG A 41 13.62 8.47 2.20
CA ARG A 41 14.75 9.22 2.78
C ARG A 41 15.91 9.45 1.81
N GLY A 42 15.86 8.85 0.63
CA GLY A 42 16.89 8.93 -0.41
C GLY A 42 16.56 9.92 -1.53
N PRO A 43 17.17 9.74 -2.72
CA PRO A 43 16.77 10.45 -3.93
C PRO A 43 15.28 10.27 -4.23
N GLY A 44 14.65 11.30 -4.79
CA GLY A 44 13.22 11.25 -5.15
C GLY A 44 12.91 10.24 -6.26
N PHE A 45 11.64 9.85 -6.33
CA PHE A 45 11.08 8.96 -7.35
C PHE A 45 9.67 9.41 -7.71
N ASP A 46 9.21 9.09 -8.93
CA ASP A 46 7.90 9.53 -9.42
C ASP A 46 6.73 8.69 -8.90
N ALA A 47 6.95 7.39 -8.67
CA ALA A 47 5.94 6.47 -8.18
C ALA A 47 6.56 5.33 -7.33
N GLY A 48 5.85 4.94 -6.28
CA GLY A 48 6.21 3.83 -5.40
C GLY A 48 5.00 2.98 -5.05
N PHE A 49 5.22 1.70 -4.79
CA PHE A 49 4.19 0.74 -4.41
C PHE A 49 4.72 -0.14 -3.29
N VAL A 50 3.98 -0.22 -2.19
CA VAL A 50 4.30 -1.05 -1.02
C VAL A 50 3.10 -1.96 -0.76
N TYR A 51 3.37 -3.22 -0.51
CA TYR A 51 2.37 -4.24 -0.22
C TYR A 51 2.75 -4.94 1.08
N CYS A 52 1.76 -5.14 1.94
CA CYS A 52 1.86 -5.79 3.24
C CYS A 52 0.77 -6.85 3.32
N CYS A 53 1.09 -8.04 3.84
CA CYS A 53 0.21 -9.21 3.82
C CYS A 53 -0.11 -9.78 5.21
N ASP A 54 0.52 -9.26 6.28
CA ASP A 54 0.33 -9.73 7.66
C ASP A 54 -1.15 -9.72 8.12
N VAL A 55 -1.93 -8.73 7.69
CA VAL A 55 -3.36 -8.65 8.04
C VAL A 55 -4.17 -9.77 7.37
N ASP A 56 -3.88 -10.09 6.10
CA ASP A 56 -4.53 -11.20 5.41
C ASP A 56 -4.19 -12.54 6.06
N ASP A 57 -2.90 -12.79 6.33
CA ASP A 57 -2.43 -14.00 7.00
C ASP A 57 -3.07 -14.18 8.38
N ALA A 58 -3.14 -13.11 9.18
CA ALA A 58 -3.83 -13.14 10.46
C ALA A 58 -5.34 -13.45 10.30
N GLY A 59 -5.96 -12.96 9.22
CA GLY A 59 -7.33 -13.28 8.85
C GLY A 59 -7.52 -14.77 8.59
N HIS A 60 -6.64 -15.39 7.79
CA HIS A 60 -6.68 -16.82 7.48
C HIS A 60 -6.48 -17.69 8.72
N VAL A 61 -5.53 -17.34 9.58
CA VAL A 61 -5.14 -18.18 10.72
C VAL A 61 -6.10 -18.03 11.90
N TYR A 62 -6.58 -16.82 12.18
CA TYR A 62 -7.31 -16.51 13.41
C TYR A 62 -8.74 -16.02 13.21
N GLY A 63 -9.11 -15.60 12.00
CA GLY A 63 -10.41 -15.01 11.71
C GLY A 63 -10.44 -13.48 11.82
N ALA A 64 -11.29 -12.85 11.00
CA ALA A 64 -11.36 -11.40 10.83
C ALA A 64 -11.88 -10.62 12.06
N LEU A 65 -12.58 -11.27 13.00
CA LEU A 65 -13.07 -10.65 14.23
C LEU A 65 -12.17 -10.95 15.45
N SER A 66 -11.03 -11.63 15.23
CA SER A 66 -10.13 -12.04 16.29
C SER A 66 -9.31 -10.88 16.88
N GLY A 67 -8.75 -11.10 18.07
CA GLY A 67 -7.78 -10.18 18.68
C GLY A 67 -6.49 -10.08 17.87
N ASP A 68 -6.02 -11.20 17.32
CA ASP A 68 -4.80 -11.30 16.52
C ASP A 68 -4.90 -10.51 15.20
N TYR A 69 -6.05 -10.56 14.53
CA TYR A 69 -6.35 -9.73 13.36
C TYR A 69 -6.28 -8.23 13.70
N ASN A 70 -6.84 -7.84 14.86
CA ASN A 70 -6.75 -6.46 15.34
C ASN A 70 -5.31 -6.04 15.69
N GLU A 71 -4.49 -6.95 16.21
CA GLU A 71 -3.06 -6.67 16.42
C GLU A 71 -2.29 -6.54 15.10
N ALA A 72 -2.62 -7.34 14.07
CA ALA A 72 -2.05 -7.20 12.73
C ALA A 72 -2.39 -5.83 12.12
N ILE A 73 -3.65 -5.38 12.25
CA ILE A 73 -4.05 -4.03 11.81
C ILE A 73 -3.22 -2.95 12.51
N ARG A 74 -2.99 -3.06 13.82
CA ARG A 74 -2.17 -2.09 14.56
C ARG A 74 -0.72 -2.07 14.10
N ARG A 75 -0.14 -3.22 13.74
CA ARG A 75 1.21 -3.28 13.15
C ARG A 75 1.24 -2.58 11.80
N LEU A 76 0.27 -2.86 10.92
CA LEU A 76 0.14 -2.21 9.62
C LEU A 76 -0.05 -0.69 9.75
N ASP A 77 -0.87 -0.23 10.70
CA ASP A 77 -1.05 1.20 10.99
C ASP A 77 0.27 1.88 11.38
N GLY A 78 1.10 1.21 12.20
CA GLY A 78 2.46 1.69 12.52
C GLY A 78 3.38 1.82 11.30
N HIS A 79 3.27 0.89 10.34
CA HIS A 79 3.99 0.97 9.07
C HIS A 79 3.50 2.14 8.21
N VAL A 80 2.18 2.32 8.09
CA VAL A 80 1.57 3.45 7.37
C VAL A 80 2.01 4.78 7.99
N SER A 81 2.00 4.88 9.32
CA SER A 81 2.45 6.07 10.05
C SER A 81 3.88 6.45 9.68
N THR A 82 4.79 5.47 9.68
CA THR A 82 6.21 5.69 9.30
C THR A 82 6.33 6.28 7.89
N LEU A 83 5.65 5.69 6.91
CA LEU A 83 5.73 6.15 5.51
C LEU A 83 5.06 7.53 5.32
N VAL A 84 3.97 7.80 6.03
CA VAL A 84 3.30 9.11 6.01
C VAL A 84 4.20 10.19 6.61
N GLU A 85 4.93 9.90 7.69
CA GLU A 85 5.91 10.81 8.27
C GLU A 85 7.06 11.13 7.29
N ASP A 86 7.55 10.13 6.55
CA ASP A 86 8.55 10.35 5.52
C ASP A 86 8.02 11.22 4.36
N VAL A 87 6.79 10.97 3.91
CA VAL A 87 6.15 11.78 2.87
C VAL A 87 5.96 13.23 3.33
N LYS A 88 5.53 13.46 4.59
CA LYS A 88 5.47 14.81 5.17
C LYS A 88 6.84 15.48 5.18
N PHE A 89 7.88 14.77 5.61
CA PHE A 89 9.23 15.29 5.58
C PHE A 89 9.65 15.72 4.17
N ARG A 90 9.34 14.93 3.14
CA ARG A 90 9.67 15.28 1.75
C ARG A 90 8.91 16.52 1.27
N TYR A 91 7.62 16.61 1.57
CA TYR A 91 6.80 17.80 1.29
C TYR A 91 7.39 19.06 1.95
N GLU A 92 7.72 19.00 3.24
CA GLU A 92 8.22 20.16 3.99
C GLU A 92 9.65 20.55 3.59
N THR A 93 10.50 19.57 3.26
CA THR A 93 11.93 19.80 3.00
C THR A 93 12.22 20.14 1.54
N PHE A 94 11.52 19.48 0.61
CA PHE A 94 11.80 19.58 -0.83
C PHE A 94 10.66 20.20 -1.62
N ASN A 95 9.54 20.55 -0.97
CA ASN A 95 8.35 21.10 -1.63
C ASN A 95 7.83 20.18 -2.76
N GLU A 96 7.90 18.87 -2.53
CA GLU A 96 7.41 17.86 -3.46
C GLU A 96 5.91 17.64 -3.31
N ASP A 97 5.22 17.45 -4.42
CA ASP A 97 3.79 17.13 -4.44
C ASP A 97 3.57 15.61 -4.34
N TRP A 98 2.99 15.18 -3.22
CA TRP A 98 2.76 13.77 -2.90
C TRP A 98 1.27 13.44 -2.79
N LEU A 99 0.87 12.30 -3.36
CA LEU A 99 -0.45 11.68 -3.19
C LEU A 99 -0.19 10.27 -2.70
N VAL A 100 -0.71 9.97 -1.53
CA VAL A 100 -0.69 8.65 -0.93
C VAL A 100 -2.07 8.04 -1.13
N ILE A 101 -2.11 6.89 -1.79
CA ILE A 101 -3.31 6.08 -1.93
C ILE A 101 -3.09 4.80 -1.14
N ILE A 102 -4.06 4.45 -0.29
CA ILE A 102 -4.10 3.17 0.42
C ILE A 102 -5.36 2.46 -0.03
N THR A 103 -5.25 1.19 -0.38
CA THR A 103 -6.38 0.37 -0.80
C THR A 103 -6.16 -1.06 -0.33
N THR A 104 -7.24 -1.82 -0.26
CA THR A 104 -7.18 -3.28 -0.17
C THR A 104 -7.74 -3.89 -1.47
N ASP A 105 -7.38 -5.12 -1.78
CA ASP A 105 -7.93 -5.89 -2.89
C ASP A 105 -9.20 -6.66 -2.48
N HIS A 106 -9.30 -7.10 -1.22
CA HIS A 106 -10.48 -7.77 -0.67
C HIS A 106 -10.63 -7.59 0.85
N GLY A 107 -11.73 -8.13 1.37
CA GLY A 107 -11.94 -8.37 2.80
C GLY A 107 -11.84 -9.86 3.14
N HIS A 108 -12.43 -10.27 4.26
CA HIS A 108 -12.26 -11.62 4.81
C HIS A 108 -13.50 -12.07 5.59
N VAL A 109 -13.85 -13.35 5.55
CA VAL A 109 -14.83 -13.93 6.49
C VAL A 109 -14.20 -14.25 7.84
N ASP A 110 -15.02 -14.31 8.89
CA ASP A 110 -14.54 -14.56 10.24
C ASP A 110 -14.04 -16.01 10.43
N GLU A 111 -14.60 -16.98 9.71
CA GLU A 111 -14.16 -18.37 9.76
C GLU A 111 -12.74 -18.59 9.20
N GLY A 112 -12.18 -17.57 8.55
CA GLY A 112 -10.93 -17.66 7.82
C GLY A 112 -11.14 -17.98 6.35
N GLY A 113 -11.07 -16.98 5.49
CA GLY A 113 -10.84 -17.10 4.05
C GLY A 113 -11.34 -15.88 3.27
N HIS A 114 -11.04 -15.89 1.99
CA HIS A 114 -11.61 -14.99 0.99
C HIS A 114 -11.69 -15.69 -0.39
N GLY A 115 -12.30 -15.03 -1.38
CA GLY A 115 -12.42 -15.52 -2.76
C GLY A 115 -13.83 -15.96 -3.17
N GLY A 116 -14.79 -15.92 -2.24
CA GLY A 116 -16.22 -16.00 -2.51
C GLY A 116 -16.84 -14.65 -2.88
N ASP A 117 -18.17 -14.63 -2.91
CA ASP A 117 -19.00 -13.48 -3.33
C ASP A 117 -19.68 -12.76 -2.16
N SER A 118 -19.33 -13.08 -0.90
CA SER A 118 -19.96 -12.45 0.26
C SER A 118 -19.64 -10.94 0.32
N PRO A 119 -20.53 -10.13 0.92
CA PRO A 119 -20.25 -8.71 1.17
C PRO A 119 -18.94 -8.48 1.93
N GLU A 120 -18.61 -9.33 2.89
CA GLU A 120 -17.42 -9.26 3.72
C GLU A 120 -16.14 -9.48 2.91
N GLU A 121 -16.11 -10.50 2.04
CA GLU A 121 -14.97 -10.77 1.16
C GLU A 121 -14.79 -9.71 0.09
N ARG A 122 -15.89 -9.10 -0.37
CA ARG A 122 -15.87 -8.06 -1.41
C ARG A 122 -15.65 -6.65 -0.85
N ALA A 123 -15.52 -6.50 0.46
CA ALA A 123 -15.32 -5.22 1.11
C ALA A 123 -13.91 -4.66 0.86
N SER A 124 -13.73 -4.02 -0.31
CA SER A 124 -12.56 -3.21 -0.63
C SER A 124 -12.85 -1.72 -0.45
N TRP A 125 -11.82 -0.95 -0.16
CA TRP A 125 -11.89 0.49 0.11
C TRP A 125 -10.65 1.19 -0.40
N VAL A 126 -10.76 2.50 -0.60
CA VAL A 126 -9.68 3.40 -1.02
C VAL A 126 -9.63 4.59 -0.07
N ILE A 127 -8.44 4.96 0.38
CA ILE A 127 -8.13 6.19 1.10
C ILE A 127 -7.16 7.00 0.26
N ALA A 128 -7.45 8.29 0.08
CA ALA A 128 -6.54 9.25 -0.53
C ALA A 128 -6.10 10.28 0.52
N TRP A 129 -4.80 10.55 0.56
CA TRP A 129 -4.23 11.55 1.46
C TRP A 129 -3.06 12.28 0.79
N ALA A 130 -2.92 13.57 1.08
CA ALA A 130 -1.80 14.37 0.62
C ALA A 130 -1.39 15.38 1.71
N PRO A 131 -0.09 15.63 1.91
CA PRO A 131 0.38 16.63 2.88
C PRO A 131 -0.03 18.06 2.51
N SER A 132 -0.30 18.33 1.22
CA SER A 132 -0.84 19.60 0.73
C SER A 132 -2.31 19.82 1.12
N GLY A 133 -3.01 18.77 1.57
CA GLY A 133 -4.46 18.77 1.76
C GLY A 133 -5.27 18.69 0.46
N HIS A 134 -4.62 18.72 -0.71
CA HIS A 134 -5.28 18.52 -1.99
C HIS A 134 -5.38 17.02 -2.29
N VAL A 135 -6.60 16.50 -2.22
CA VAL A 135 -6.91 15.11 -2.58
C VAL A 135 -7.89 15.07 -3.75
N PRO A 136 -7.86 14.00 -4.58
CA PRO A 136 -8.73 13.90 -5.73
C PRO A 136 -10.21 13.87 -5.34
N ALA A 137 -11.05 14.54 -6.11
CA ALA A 137 -12.50 14.52 -5.93
C ALA A 137 -13.14 13.30 -6.63
N TRP A 138 -12.68 12.10 -6.29
CA TRP A 138 -13.28 10.86 -6.78
C TRP A 138 -14.65 10.61 -6.12
N GLY A 139 -15.49 9.81 -6.78
CA GLY A 139 -16.81 9.45 -6.25
C GLY A 139 -16.71 8.62 -4.96
N GLU A 140 -17.82 8.55 -4.21
CA GLU A 140 -17.92 7.72 -2.99
C GLU A 140 -17.83 6.21 -3.28
N SER A 141 -17.98 5.82 -4.55
CA SER A 141 -17.84 4.45 -5.02
C SER A 141 -16.89 4.45 -6.22
N ILE A 142 -15.89 3.57 -6.15
CA ILE A 142 -14.87 3.36 -7.17
C ILE A 142 -14.85 1.85 -7.42
N GLU A 143 -15.05 1.43 -8.66
CA GLU A 143 -14.84 0.02 -9.03
C GLU A 143 -13.33 -0.26 -9.02
N PRO A 144 -12.85 -1.44 -8.57
CA PRO A 144 -11.41 -1.72 -8.48
C PRO A 144 -10.63 -1.49 -9.78
N VAL A 145 -11.27 -1.72 -10.93
CA VAL A 145 -10.68 -1.50 -12.27
C VAL A 145 -10.47 -0.01 -12.60
N GLU A 146 -11.19 0.89 -11.94
CA GLU A 146 -11.12 2.33 -12.20
C GLU A 146 -9.97 3.00 -11.43
N LEU A 147 -9.51 2.40 -10.33
CA LEU A 147 -8.55 3.04 -9.43
C LEU A 147 -7.23 3.41 -10.12
N THR A 148 -6.65 2.49 -10.89
CA THR A 148 -5.37 2.76 -11.58
C THR A 148 -5.51 3.89 -12.62
N PRO A 149 -6.49 3.86 -13.55
CA PRO A 149 -6.77 5.00 -14.44
C PRO A 149 -6.99 6.31 -13.70
N LEU A 150 -7.73 6.31 -12.59
CA LEU A 150 -7.98 7.51 -11.78
C LEU A 150 -6.69 8.10 -11.20
N ILE A 151 -5.82 7.26 -10.62
CA ILE A 151 -4.51 7.68 -10.09
C ILE A 151 -3.64 8.28 -11.20
N LEU A 152 -3.56 7.60 -12.35
CA LEU A 152 -2.75 8.06 -13.48
C LEU A 152 -3.27 9.36 -14.07
N ASN A 153 -4.60 9.52 -14.17
CA ASN A 153 -5.20 10.75 -14.67
C ASN A 153 -4.95 11.92 -13.71
N GLU A 154 -5.03 11.70 -12.40
CA GLU A 154 -4.72 12.73 -11.40
C GLU A 154 -3.28 13.23 -11.52
N ARG A 155 -2.32 12.32 -11.72
CA ARG A 155 -0.90 12.67 -11.72
C ARG A 155 -0.33 13.05 -13.09
N TYR A 156 -0.91 12.54 -14.17
CA TYR A 156 -0.34 12.65 -15.52
C TYR A 156 -1.37 12.95 -16.62
N GLY A 157 -2.66 13.03 -16.30
CA GLY A 157 -3.75 13.25 -17.27
C GLY A 157 -3.88 14.68 -17.77
N GLY A 158 -3.15 15.63 -17.20
CA GLY A 158 -3.11 17.02 -17.65
C GLY A 158 -2.15 17.22 -18.83
N ALA A 159 -2.69 17.17 -20.06
CA ALA A 159 -2.12 17.75 -21.27
C ALA A 159 -3.20 18.50 -22.04
#